data_AF-A0A1Y1KIX9-F1
#
_entry.id   AF-A0A1Y1KIX9-F1
#
_cell.length_a   1.000
_cell.length_b   1.000
_cell.length_c   1.000
_cell.angle_alpha   90.00
_cell.angle_beta   90.00
_cell.angle_gamma   90.00
#
_symmetry.space_group_name_H-M   'P 1'
#
loop_
_entity.id
_entity.type
_entity.pdbx_description
1 polymer ?
#
loop_
_entity_poly.entity_id
_entity_poly.type
_entity_poly.pdbx_seq_one_letter_code
_entity_poly.pdbx_strand_id
1 'polypeptide(L)'
;LVKEQLRDKVNVLPVTATTDLNLEAASLEVCLDGINLKVICLYRPPRSSFATFLEQLEDLLHVSDTCVHRTVNIICGDFNCNLADPGNESTSLINIFASYGLHQLFFDYSR
;
A
#
# COMPACT_ATOMS: atom_id res chain seq x y z
N LEU A 1 -25.62 19.99 -0.24
CA LEU A 1 -25.60 19.95 1.24
C LEU A 1 -24.54 18.99 1.79
N VAL A 2 -24.72 17.66 1.87
CA VAL A 2 -23.67 16.77 2.47
C VAL A 2 -22.37 16.68 1.66
N LYS A 3 -22.45 16.62 0.32
CA LYS A 3 -21.26 16.54 -0.55
C LYS A 3 -20.40 17.81 -0.57
N GLU A 4 -20.99 18.98 -0.35
CA GLU A 4 -20.25 20.26 -0.34
C GLU A 4 -19.53 20.47 0.99
N GLN A 5 -20.16 20.11 2.12
CA GLN A 5 -19.54 20.24 3.45
C GLN A 5 -18.34 19.32 3.67
N LEU A 6 -18.29 18.17 2.98
CA LEU A 6 -17.11 17.28 3.02
C LEU A 6 -15.92 17.86 2.24
N ARG A 7 -16.18 18.67 1.21
CA ARG A 7 -15.13 19.20 0.32
C ARG A 7 -14.19 20.16 1.03
N ASP A 8 -14.70 20.93 1.99
CA ASP A 8 -13.93 21.91 2.76
C ASP A 8 -13.15 21.29 3.93
N LYS A 9 -13.43 20.03 4.27
CA LYS A 9 -12.80 19.29 5.38
C LYS A 9 -11.80 18.23 4.94
N VAL A 10 -11.76 17.95 3.65
CA VAL A 10 -10.90 16.95 3.04
C VAL A 10 -9.76 17.68 2.34
N ASN A 11 -8.56 17.52 2.87
CA ASN A 11 -7.37 17.98 2.19
C ASN A 11 -6.71 16.79 1.50
N VAL A 12 -6.65 16.82 0.18
CA VAL A 12 -6.02 15.76 -0.64
C VAL A 12 -4.63 16.24 -1.02
N LEU A 13 -3.60 15.54 -0.54
CA LEU A 13 -2.23 15.83 -0.92
C LEU A 13 -1.94 15.31 -2.34
N PRO A 14 -0.92 15.85 -3.04
CA PRO A 14 -0.56 15.39 -4.37
C PRO A 14 -0.28 13.89 -4.41
N VAL A 15 -0.77 13.24 -5.47
CA VAL A 15 -0.41 11.85 -5.76
C VAL A 15 1.09 11.80 -6.09
N THR A 16 1.82 10.94 -5.40
CA THR A 16 3.22 10.64 -5.74
C THR A 16 3.28 9.29 -6.42
N ALA A 17 3.97 9.18 -7.55
CA ALA A 17 4.12 7.92 -8.26
C ALA A 17 5.58 7.66 -8.61
N THR A 18 5.96 6.39 -8.56
CA THR A 18 7.26 5.89 -9.02
C THR A 18 7.05 4.61 -9.82
N THR A 19 7.88 4.41 -10.83
CA THR A 19 7.80 3.26 -11.72
C THR A 19 9.20 2.74 -11.98
N ASP A 20 9.42 1.47 -11.71
CA ASP A 20 10.63 0.72 -12.01
C ASP A 20 10.24 -0.62 -12.66
N LEU A 21 11.20 -1.35 -13.21
CA LEU A 21 11.06 -2.67 -13.80
C LEU A 21 10.47 -3.71 -12.84
N ASN A 22 10.61 -3.52 -11.53
CA ASN A 22 10.20 -4.49 -10.53
C ASN A 22 9.04 -4.05 -9.64
N LEU A 23 8.80 -2.74 -9.53
CA LEU A 23 7.77 -2.15 -8.68
C LEU A 23 7.23 -0.87 -9.33
N GLU A 24 5.91 -0.79 -9.46
CA GLU A 24 5.20 0.45 -9.70
C GLU A 24 4.42 0.80 -8.43
N ALA A 25 4.49 2.05 -8.01
CA ALA A 25 3.82 2.51 -6.81
C ALA A 25 3.21 3.89 -7.03
N ALA A 26 1.98 4.07 -6.55
CA ALA A 26 1.32 5.36 -6.47
C ALA A 26 0.76 5.54 -5.06
N SER A 27 1.01 6.68 -4.45
CA SER A 27 0.51 7.01 -3.12
C SER A 27 -0.32 8.28 -3.13
N LEU A 28 -1.35 8.29 -2.29
CA LEU A 28 -2.20 9.43 -2.02
C LEU A 28 -2.37 9.56 -0.51
N GLU A 29 -2.34 10.79 -0.01
CA GLU A 29 -2.67 11.09 1.36
C GLU A 29 -3.88 12.01 1.42
N VAL A 30 -4.81 11.67 2.30
CA VAL A 30 -6.07 12.37 2.52
C VAL A 30 -6.19 12.69 4.00
N CYS A 31 -6.23 13.98 4.35
CA CYS A 31 -6.51 14.40 5.71
C CYS A 31 -8.02 14.68 5.87
N LEU A 32 -8.68 14.00 6.81
CA LEU A 32 -10.09 14.19 7.16
C LEU A 32 -10.22 14.37 8.67
N ASP A 33 -10.72 15.54 9.10
CA ASP A 33 -10.99 15.86 10.52
C ASP A 33 -9.83 15.47 11.48
N GLY A 34 -8.57 15.64 11.04
CA GLY A 34 -7.36 15.34 11.84
C GLY A 34 -6.90 13.88 11.84
N ILE A 35 -7.51 13.03 11.02
CA ILE A 35 -7.05 11.68 10.69
C ILE A 35 -6.38 11.74 9.31
N ASN A 36 -5.18 11.16 9.20
CA ASN A 36 -4.50 11.03 7.92
C ASN A 36 -4.78 9.63 7.37
N LEU A 37 -5.32 9.55 6.16
CA LEU A 37 -5.46 8.31 5.42
C LEU A 37 -4.38 8.30 4.33
N LYS A 38 -3.48 7.34 4.40
CA LYS A 38 -2.46 7.10 3.37
C LYS A 38 -2.82 5.85 2.60
N VAL A 39 -3.02 5.98 1.30
CA VAL A 39 -3.29 4.86 0.39
C VAL A 39 -2.08 4.70 -0.51
N ILE A 40 -1.49 3.50 -0.53
CA ILE A 40 -0.37 3.14 -1.39
C ILE A 40 -0.86 1.99 -2.29
N CYS A 41 -1.02 2.29 -3.57
CA CYS A 41 -1.30 1.30 -4.60
C CYS A 41 0.02 0.81 -5.19
N LEU A 42 0.23 -0.50 -5.21
CA LEU A 42 1.44 -1.16 -5.67
C LEU A 42 1.12 -2.13 -6.81
N TYR A 43 2.00 -2.20 -7.80
CA TYR A 43 1.94 -3.21 -8.84
C TYR A 43 3.30 -3.87 -9.01
N ARG A 44 3.32 -5.21 -9.00
CA ARG A 44 4.49 -6.02 -9.33
C ARG A 44 4.30 -6.62 -10.73
N PRO A 45 5.12 -6.26 -11.73
CA PRO A 45 5.04 -6.89 -13.04
C PRO A 45 5.23 -8.44 -12.96
N PRO A 46 4.47 -9.26 -13.72
CA PRO A 46 4.53 -10.73 -13.64
C PRO A 46 5.90 -11.35 -13.91
N ARG A 47 6.77 -10.61 -14.62
CA ARG A 47 8.10 -11.08 -15.02
C ARG A 47 9.22 -10.52 -14.15
N SER A 48 8.90 -9.72 -13.13
CA SER A 48 9.89 -9.18 -12.23
C SER A 48 10.35 -10.22 -11.20
N SER A 49 11.60 -10.09 -10.76
CA SER A 49 12.15 -10.89 -9.67
C SER A 49 11.39 -10.62 -8.38
N PHE A 50 10.84 -11.67 -7.77
CA PHE A 50 10.13 -11.52 -6.49
C PHE A 50 11.05 -10.99 -5.39
N ALA A 51 12.30 -11.45 -5.33
CA ALA A 51 13.28 -10.99 -4.35
C ALA A 51 13.57 -9.48 -4.50
N THR A 52 13.78 -9.01 -5.74
CA THR A 52 14.02 -7.59 -6.01
C THR A 52 12.79 -6.74 -5.72
N PHE A 53 11.60 -7.25 -6.02
CA PHE A 53 10.36 -6.60 -5.63
C PHE A 53 10.24 -6.45 -4.10
N LEU A 54 10.59 -7.49 -3.33
CA LEU A 54 10.56 -7.42 -1.87
C LEU A 54 11.55 -6.42 -1.29
N GLU A 55 12.78 -6.35 -1.82
CA GLU A 55 13.77 -5.35 -1.43
C GLU A 55 13.25 -3.92 -1.66
N GLN A 56 12.71 -3.66 -2.86
CA GLN A 56 12.14 -2.34 -3.19
C GLN A 56 10.89 -2.01 -2.37
N LEU A 57 10.07 -3.01 -2.05
CA LEU A 57 8.91 -2.85 -1.18
C LEU A 57 9.35 -2.46 0.24
N GLU A 58 10.37 -3.13 0.78
CA GLU A 58 10.88 -2.84 2.12
C GLU A 58 11.47 -1.43 2.21
N ASP A 59 12.23 -1.01 1.19
CA ASP A 59 12.73 0.36 1.07
C ASP A 59 11.58 1.38 1.03
N LEU A 60 10.53 1.09 0.24
CA LEU A 60 9.34 1.95 0.15
C LEU A 60 8.63 2.06 1.50
N LEU A 61 8.42 0.93 2.19
CA LEU A 61 7.76 0.90 3.49
C LEU A 61 8.57 1.67 4.55
N HIS A 62 9.89 1.51 4.54
CA HIS A 62 10.81 2.21 5.43
C HIS A 62 10.72 3.73 5.28
N VAL A 63 10.74 4.24 4.04
CA VAL A 63 10.64 5.69 3.76
C VAL A 63 9.23 6.21 4.03
N SER A 64 8.21 5.35 3.92
CA SER A 64 6.82 5.75 4.05
C SER A 64 6.35 6.01 5.50
N ASP A 65 7.18 5.71 6.50
CA ASP A 65 6.88 5.84 7.94
C ASP A 65 5.44 5.43 8.29
N THR A 66 5.16 4.12 8.22
CA THR A 66 3.82 3.58 8.46
C THR A 66 3.35 3.72 9.92
N CYS A 67 4.20 4.24 10.82
CA CYS A 67 3.97 4.28 12.27
C CYS A 67 3.63 5.68 12.82
N VAL A 68 3.14 6.60 11.97
CA VAL A 68 2.74 7.95 12.42
C VAL A 68 1.40 7.90 13.18
N HIS A 69 1.36 8.53 14.36
CA HIS A 69 0.14 8.67 15.16
C HIS A 69 -1.02 9.27 14.33
N ARG A 70 -2.22 8.68 14.47
CA ARG A 70 -3.46 9.07 13.77
C ARG A 70 -3.41 8.92 12.24
N THR A 71 -2.50 8.08 11.73
CA THR A 71 -2.47 7.70 10.32
C THR A 71 -3.05 6.30 10.12
N VAL A 72 -3.95 6.15 9.15
CA VAL A 72 -4.45 4.87 8.66
C VAL A 72 -3.73 4.58 7.34
N ASN A 73 -2.92 3.52 7.31
CA ASN A 73 -2.21 3.09 6.11
C ASN A 73 -2.99 1.97 5.42
N ILE A 74 -3.30 2.16 4.14
CA ILE A 74 -3.89 1.15 3.27
C ILE A 74 -2.89 0.85 2.16
N ILE A 75 -2.51 -0.41 2.05
CA ILE A 75 -1.73 -0.90 0.91
C ILE A 75 -2.62 -1.81 0.09
N CYS A 76 -2.65 -1.57 -1.22
CA CYS A 76 -3.47 -2.33 -2.16
C CYS A 76 -2.78 -2.45 -3.52
N GLY A 77 -3.37 -3.24 -4.40
CA GLY A 77 -2.92 -3.40 -5.78
C GLY A 77 -2.71 -4.86 -6.16
N ASP A 78 -1.95 -5.09 -7.23
CA ASP A 78 -1.70 -6.44 -7.77
C ASP A 78 -0.23 -6.81 -7.63
N PHE A 79 0.03 -7.75 -6.72
CA PHE A 79 1.37 -8.23 -6.41
C PHE A 79 1.78 -9.41 -7.28
N ASN A 80 0.94 -9.85 -8.22
CA ASN A 80 1.16 -11.05 -9.03
C ASN A 80 1.56 -12.27 -8.16
N CYS A 81 1.02 -12.32 -6.95
CA CYS A 81 1.29 -13.32 -5.92
C CYS A 81 -0.04 -13.76 -5.32
N ASN A 82 -0.22 -15.07 -5.14
CA ASN A 82 -1.43 -15.60 -4.56
C ASN A 82 -1.38 -15.50 -3.03
N LEU A 83 -1.95 -14.44 -2.46
CA LEU A 83 -2.00 -14.23 -1.00
C LEU A 83 -2.92 -15.22 -0.26
N ALA A 84 -3.82 -15.92 -0.95
CA ALA A 84 -4.71 -16.90 -0.35
C ALA A 84 -4.09 -18.32 -0.30
N ASP A 85 -3.02 -18.55 -1.06
CA ASP A 85 -2.30 -19.83 -1.10
C ASP A 85 -1.00 -19.71 -0.30
N PRO A 86 -0.82 -20.46 0.80
CA PRO A 86 0.37 -20.40 1.64
C PRO A 86 1.58 -21.00 0.90
N GLY A 87 2.32 -20.15 0.19
CA GLY A 87 3.58 -20.45 -0.46
C GLY A 87 4.70 -19.54 0.03
N ASN A 88 5.91 -19.74 -0.47
CA ASN A 88 7.08 -18.93 -0.07
C ASN A 88 6.86 -17.45 -0.37
N GLU A 89 6.33 -17.11 -1.56
CA GLU A 89 6.13 -15.70 -1.94
C GLU A 89 5.09 -15.01 -1.05
N SER A 90 3.90 -15.61 -0.89
CA SER A 90 2.83 -15.02 -0.08
C SER A 90 3.22 -14.90 1.39
N THR A 91 3.91 -15.91 1.94
CA THR A 91 4.42 -15.87 3.32
C THR A 91 5.43 -14.75 3.51
N SER A 92 6.41 -14.62 2.60
CA SER A 92 7.42 -13.55 2.68
C SER A 92 6.78 -12.16 2.58
N LEU A 93 5.83 -11.98 1.66
CA LEU A 93 5.14 -10.72 1.47
C LEU A 93 4.29 -10.32 2.69
N ILE A 94 3.53 -11.28 3.23
CA ILE A 94 2.73 -11.06 4.45
C ILE A 94 3.63 -10.74 5.64
N ASN A 95 4.78 -11.42 5.79
CA ASN A 95 5.72 -11.17 6.87
C ASN A 95 6.34 -9.76 6.79
N ILE A 96 6.65 -9.28 5.59
CA ILE A 96 7.10 -7.90 5.39
C ILE A 96 6.00 -6.92 5.80
N PHE A 97 4.77 -7.09 5.32
CA PHE A 97 3.68 -6.20 5.76
C PHE A 97 3.48 -6.23 7.28
N ALA A 98 3.53 -7.42 7.90
CA ALA A 98 3.38 -7.59 9.33
C ALA A 98 4.51 -6.92 10.14
N SER A 99 5.75 -6.90 9.63
CA SER A 99 6.88 -6.22 10.31
C SER A 99 6.69 -4.70 10.39
N TYR A 100 5.89 -4.13 9.48
CA TYR A 100 5.47 -2.72 9.47
C TYR A 100 4.11 -2.47 10.14
N GLY A 101 3.59 -3.45 10.89
CA GLY A 101 2.32 -3.33 11.62
C GLY A 101 1.08 -3.38 10.73
N LEU A 102 1.22 -3.82 9.48
CA LEU A 102 0.10 -3.97 8.54
C LEU A 102 -0.49 -5.37 8.63
N HIS A 103 -1.79 -5.46 8.40
CA HIS A 103 -2.53 -6.73 8.45
C HIS A 103 -3.36 -6.91 7.20
N GLN A 104 -3.37 -8.13 6.66
CA GLN A 104 -4.19 -8.49 5.51
C GLN A 104 -5.67 -8.40 5.89
N LEU A 105 -6.45 -7.64 5.11
CA LEU A 105 -7.88 -7.45 5.32
C LEU A 105 -8.74 -8.28 4.35
N PHE A 106 -8.18 -8.68 3.21
CA PHE A 106 -8.88 -9.43 2.15
C PHE A 106 -8.20 -10.77 1.92
N PHE A 107 -8.98 -11.85 1.93
CA PHE A 107 -8.51 -13.23 1.77
C PHE A 107 -9.01 -13.88 0.47
N ASP A 108 -9.85 -13.17 -0.29
CA ASP A 108 -10.44 -13.62 -1.54
C ASP A 108 -9.79 -12.91 -2.74
N TYR A 109 -9.82 -13.56 -3.90
CA TYR A 109 -9.35 -12.98 -5.16
C TYR A 109 -10.29 -11.86 -5.63
N SER A 110 -9.73 -10.73 -6.07
CA SER A 110 -10.47 -9.79 -6.91
C SER A 110 -10.65 -10.41 -8.29
N ARG A 111 -11.87 -10.82 -8.62
CA ARG A 111 -12.26 -11.38 -9.93
C ARG A 111 -12.38 -10.31 -11.00
#